data_AF-A0A7Y7NVH3-F1
#
_entry.id   AF-A0A7Y7NVH3-F1
#
_cell.length_a   1.000
_cell.length_b   1.000
_cell.length_c   1.000
_cell.angle_alpha   90.00
_cell.angle_beta   90.00
_cell.angle_gamma   90.00
#
_symmetry.space_group_name_H-M   'P 1'
#
loop_
_entity.id
_entity.type
_entity.pdbx_description
1 polymer ?
#
loop_
_entity_poly.entity_id
_entity_poly.type
_entity_poly.pdbx_seq_one_letter_code
_entity_poly.pdbx_strand_id
1 'polypeptide(L)'
;MTENEISEKIIGCAIEVHKSLGPGLLESAYEECLFFELQKTGLFVEKQKALPLIYKDVKLEVGYRLDLIVEKKVIIEIKSIEALNDIHIAQVLTYLKLSGCKLGFLMNFNVLKVVDGIKRLVNNL
;
A
#
# COMPACT_ATOMS: atom_id res chain seq x y z
N MET A 1 1.30 -9.32 -15.94
CA MET A 1 0.58 -8.04 -15.78
C MET A 1 1.57 -6.89 -15.59
N THR A 2 1.23 -5.74 -16.15
CA THR A 2 1.94 -4.46 -15.96
C THR A 2 1.48 -3.79 -14.66
N GLU A 3 2.30 -2.87 -14.15
CA GLU A 3 2.01 -2.08 -12.95
C GLU A 3 0.71 -1.26 -13.10
N ASN A 4 0.38 -0.82 -14.33
CA ASN A 4 -0.86 -0.10 -14.62
C ASN A 4 -2.10 -1.01 -14.51
N GLU A 5 -2.03 -2.21 -15.06
CA GLU A 5 -3.13 -3.19 -14.95
C GLU A 5 -3.35 -3.62 -13.49
N ILE A 6 -2.27 -3.76 -12.72
CA ILE A 6 -2.33 -4.05 -11.28
C ILE A 6 -2.96 -2.86 -10.52
N SER A 7 -2.53 -1.64 -10.84
CA SER A 7 -3.05 -0.39 -10.27
C SER A 7 -4.57 -0.27 -10.40
N GLU A 8 -5.13 -0.53 -11.58
CA GLU A 8 -6.57 -0.47 -11.82
C GLU A 8 -7.34 -1.44 -10.93
N LYS A 9 -6.87 -2.68 -10.80
CA LYS A 9 -7.46 -3.67 -9.90
C LYS A 9 -7.38 -3.24 -8.44
N ILE A 10 -6.23 -2.72 -8.00
CA ILE A 10 -6.03 -2.25 -6.63
C ILE A 10 -7.02 -1.13 -6.28
N ILE A 11 -7.16 -0.14 -7.15
CA ILE A 11 -8.10 0.98 -6.93
C ILE A 11 -9.54 0.46 -6.87
N GLY A 12 -9.92 -0.46 -7.76
CA GLY A 12 -11.24 -1.11 -7.73
C GLY A 12 -11.52 -1.81 -6.40
N CYS A 13 -10.55 -2.56 -5.87
CA CYS A 13 -10.67 -3.24 -4.58
C CYS A 13 -10.80 -2.24 -3.42
N ALA A 14 -10.01 -1.17 -3.41
CA ALA A 14 -10.10 -0.13 -2.38
C ALA A 14 -11.46 0.58 -2.38
N ILE A 15 -12.03 0.83 -3.57
CA ILE A 15 -13.39 1.38 -3.71
C ILE A 15 -14.42 0.40 -3.15
N GLU A 16 -14.32 -0.89 -3.45
CA GLU A 16 -15.28 -1.89 -2.97
C GLU A 16 -15.27 -2.02 -1.43
N VAL A 17 -14.07 -2.04 -0.83
CA VAL A 17 -13.90 -2.04 0.63
C VAL A 17 -14.54 -0.80 1.25
N HIS A 18 -14.22 0.40 0.73
CA HIS A 18 -14.72 1.66 1.28
C HIS A 18 -16.22 1.84 1.08
N LYS A 19 -16.77 1.39 -0.06
CA LYS A 19 -18.22 1.39 -0.31
C LYS A 19 -18.98 0.50 0.66
N SER A 20 -18.39 -0.62 1.07
CA SER A 20 -19.01 -1.58 1.97
C SER A 20 -18.97 -1.15 3.43
N LEU A 21 -17.88 -0.53 3.87
CA LEU A 21 -17.60 -0.28 5.29
C LEU A 21 -17.65 1.21 5.67
N GLY A 22 -17.51 2.12 4.72
CA GLY A 22 -17.32 3.54 4.98
C GLY A 22 -16.01 3.86 5.71
N PRO A 23 -15.80 5.14 6.08
CA PRO A 23 -14.67 5.57 6.91
C PRO A 23 -14.88 5.25 8.41
N GLY A 24 -13.81 5.32 9.21
CA GLY A 24 -13.87 5.27 10.68
C GLY A 24 -13.35 3.98 11.31
N LEU A 25 -12.90 3.01 10.52
CA LEU A 25 -12.27 1.79 11.03
C LEU A 25 -10.77 1.99 11.31
N LEU A 26 -10.19 1.05 12.05
CA LEU A 26 -8.74 0.98 12.25
C LEU A 26 -8.01 0.64 10.94
N GLU A 27 -6.78 1.12 10.81
CA GLU A 27 -5.89 0.82 9.67
C GLU A 27 -5.77 -0.69 9.42
N SER A 28 -5.56 -1.47 10.47
CA SER A 28 -5.46 -2.94 10.40
C SER A 28 -6.72 -3.60 9.86
N ALA A 29 -7.92 -3.03 10.10
CA ALA A 29 -9.16 -3.58 9.57
C ALA A 29 -9.24 -3.36 8.06
N TYR A 30 -8.90 -2.16 7.58
CA TYR A 30 -8.84 -1.89 6.13
C TYR A 30 -7.78 -2.74 5.43
N GLU A 31 -6.65 -3.01 6.09
CA GLU A 31 -5.63 -3.92 5.57
C GLU A 31 -6.16 -5.33 5.32
N GLU A 32 -6.82 -5.94 6.31
CA GLU A 32 -7.41 -7.28 6.14
C GLU A 32 -8.45 -7.30 5.01
N CYS A 33 -9.33 -6.29 4.96
CA CYS A 33 -10.37 -6.21 3.95
C CYS A 33 -9.80 -6.03 2.54
N LEU A 34 -8.81 -5.13 2.39
CA LEU A 34 -8.17 -4.90 1.09
C LEU A 34 -7.37 -6.13 0.65
N PHE A 35 -6.66 -6.78 1.56
CA PHE A 35 -5.97 -8.05 1.29
C PHE A 35 -6.95 -9.11 0.74
N PHE A 36 -8.10 -9.28 1.41
CA PHE A 36 -9.13 -10.23 0.99
C PHE A 36 -9.69 -9.91 -0.41
N GLU A 37 -10.06 -8.65 -0.69
CA GLU A 37 -10.58 -8.28 -2.01
C GLU A 37 -9.54 -8.44 -3.12
N LEU A 38 -8.27 -8.08 -2.87
CA LEU A 38 -7.19 -8.27 -3.83
C LEU A 38 -6.97 -9.76 -4.15
N GLN A 39 -6.97 -10.64 -3.13
CA GLN A 39 -6.83 -12.08 -3.35
C GLN A 39 -7.98 -12.67 -4.18
N LYS A 40 -9.21 -12.20 -3.99
CA LYS A 40 -10.37 -12.61 -4.80
C LYS A 40 -10.21 -12.27 -6.28
N THR A 41 -9.41 -11.27 -6.64
CA THR A 41 -9.11 -10.95 -8.04
C THR A 41 -8.07 -11.88 -8.69
N GLY A 42 -7.57 -12.88 -7.95
CA GLY A 42 -6.55 -13.81 -8.39
C GLY A 42 -5.12 -13.26 -8.37
N LEU A 43 -4.90 -12.08 -7.76
CA LEU A 43 -3.58 -11.49 -7.61
C LEU A 43 -2.80 -12.19 -6.49
N PHE A 44 -1.50 -12.35 -6.69
CA PHE A 44 -0.57 -12.70 -5.62
C PHE A 44 -0.36 -11.49 -4.71
N VAL A 45 -0.68 -11.65 -3.43
CA VAL A 45 -0.55 -10.59 -2.42
C VAL A 45 0.17 -11.15 -1.20
N GLU A 46 1.22 -10.46 -0.75
CA GLU A 46 1.83 -10.70 0.55
C GLU A 46 1.49 -9.55 1.48
N LYS A 47 1.22 -9.87 2.75
CA LYS A 47 0.85 -8.91 3.78
C LYS A 47 1.96 -8.82 4.84
N GLN A 48 2.15 -7.64 5.43
CA GLN A 48 3.10 -7.41 6.52
C GLN A 48 4.53 -7.89 6.17
N LYS A 49 4.96 -7.65 4.92
CA LYS A 49 6.23 -8.14 4.36
C LYS A 49 7.40 -7.38 4.99
N ALA A 50 8.31 -8.11 5.63
CA ALA A 50 9.54 -7.53 6.16
C ALA A 50 10.43 -7.00 5.03
N LEU A 51 10.98 -5.80 5.23
CA LEU A 51 11.91 -5.16 4.31
C LEU A 51 13.21 -4.83 5.07
N PRO A 52 14.35 -5.40 4.65
CA PRO A 52 15.62 -5.13 5.30
C PRO A 52 16.07 -3.68 5.14
N LEU A 53 16.76 -3.16 6.15
CA LEU A 53 17.43 -1.86 6.11
C LEU A 53 18.91 -2.05 6.42
N ILE A 54 19.78 -1.45 5.62
CA ILE A 54 21.21 -1.39 5.91
C ILE A 54 21.49 -0.06 6.59
N TYR A 55 21.88 -0.10 7.85
CA TYR A 55 22.38 1.05 8.59
C TYR A 55 23.89 0.92 8.78
N LYS A 56 24.66 1.68 7.98
CA LYS A 56 26.13 1.55 7.88
C LYS A 56 26.53 0.13 7.46
N ASP A 57 27.18 -0.60 8.35
CA ASP A 57 27.66 -1.98 8.21
C ASP A 57 26.69 -3.01 8.81
N VAL A 58 25.61 -2.57 9.48
CA VAL A 58 24.62 -3.44 10.10
C VAL A 58 23.42 -3.64 9.18
N LYS A 59 23.14 -4.90 8.83
CA LYS A 59 21.90 -5.29 8.15
C LYS A 59 20.82 -5.60 9.19
N LEU A 60 19.80 -4.75 9.25
CA LEU A 60 18.58 -5.01 9.99
C LEU A 60 17.66 -5.87 9.12
N GLU A 61 17.44 -7.13 9.49
CA GLU A 61 16.59 -8.05 8.71
C GLU A 61 15.14 -7.55 8.60
N VAL A 62 14.66 -6.81 9.60
CA VAL A 62 13.34 -6.16 9.60
C VAL A 62 13.52 -4.69 9.95
N GLY A 63 13.92 -3.89 8.96
CA GLY A 63 14.01 -2.43 9.12
C GLY A 63 12.65 -1.74 8.91
N TYR A 64 11.84 -2.31 8.03
CA TYR A 64 10.48 -1.86 7.76
C TYR A 64 9.56 -3.06 7.55
N ARG A 65 8.26 -2.78 7.54
CA ARG A 65 7.22 -3.75 7.24
C ARG A 65 6.23 -3.08 6.29
N LEU A 66 6.07 -3.66 5.10
CA LEU A 66 5.11 -3.21 4.11
C LEU A 66 3.75 -3.77 4.48
N ASP A 67 2.69 -2.95 4.45
CA ASP A 67 1.33 -3.44 4.70
C ASP A 67 0.96 -4.49 3.66
N LEU A 68 1.04 -4.14 2.37
CA LEU A 68 0.81 -5.08 1.26
C LEU A 68 1.84 -4.91 0.14
N ILE A 69 2.17 -6.02 -0.51
CA ILE A 69 2.86 -6.05 -1.80
C ILE A 69 2.14 -6.98 -2.76
N VAL A 70 1.78 -6.46 -3.93
CA VAL A 70 0.97 -7.12 -4.95
C VAL A 70 1.84 -7.47 -6.15
N GLU A 71 1.77 -8.73 -6.59
CA GLU A 71 2.54 -9.30 -7.71
C GLU A 71 4.05 -9.07 -7.62
N LYS A 72 4.56 -8.83 -6.40
CA LYS A 72 5.96 -8.40 -6.13
C LYS A 72 6.37 -7.12 -6.89
N LYS A 73 5.40 -6.30 -7.29
CA LYS A 73 5.61 -5.12 -8.17
C LYS A 73 5.05 -3.83 -7.60
N VAL A 74 3.92 -3.90 -6.89
CA VAL A 74 3.20 -2.72 -6.39
C VAL A 74 3.07 -2.80 -4.87
N ILE A 75 3.53 -1.75 -4.19
CA ILE A 75 3.40 -1.62 -2.73
C ILE A 75 2.11 -0.87 -2.40
N ILE A 76 1.43 -1.24 -1.32
CA ILE A 76 0.33 -0.46 -0.76
C ILE A 76 0.65 -0.23 0.71
N GLU A 77 0.64 1.03 1.11
CA GLU A 77 0.65 1.50 2.49
C GLU A 77 -0.73 2.06 2.80
N ILE A 78 -1.33 1.62 3.90
CA ILE A 78 -2.69 1.95 4.29
C ILE A 78 -2.64 2.93 5.46
N LYS A 79 -3.58 3.86 5.49
CA LYS A 79 -3.78 4.80 6.58
C LYS A 79 -5.27 4.92 6.89
N SER A 80 -5.58 5.23 8.14
CA SER A 80 -6.91 5.65 8.58
C SER A 80 -6.77 6.82 9.54
N ILE A 81 -6.46 8.00 8.99
CA ILE A 81 -6.11 9.21 9.74
C ILE A 81 -6.79 10.45 9.16
N GLU A 82 -6.81 11.55 9.90
CA GLU A 82 -7.45 12.79 9.45
C GLU A 82 -6.86 13.33 8.14
N ALA A 83 -5.53 13.38 8.02
CA ALA A 83 -4.86 13.89 6.83
C ALA A 83 -3.52 13.19 6.56
N LEU A 84 -3.23 13.00 5.27
CA LEU A 84 -1.90 12.60 4.81
C LEU A 84 -0.97 13.82 4.79
N ASN A 85 0.29 13.61 5.19
CA ASN A 85 1.35 14.61 5.12
C ASN A 85 2.53 14.08 4.29
N ASP A 86 3.55 14.92 4.12
CA ASP A 86 4.71 14.58 3.28
C ASP A 86 5.57 13.46 3.85
N ILE A 87 5.58 13.25 5.17
CA ILE A 87 6.37 12.16 5.77
C ILE A 87 5.77 10.78 5.42
N HIS A 88 4.45 10.66 5.31
CA HIS A 88 3.81 9.43 4.83
C HIS A 88 4.19 9.13 3.36
N ILE A 89 4.31 10.16 2.52
CA ILE A 89 4.76 10.00 1.13
C ILE A 89 6.23 9.54 1.10
N ALA A 90 7.10 10.19 1.89
CA ALA A 90 8.52 9.85 1.98
C ALA A 90 8.75 8.40 2.44
N GLN A 91 7.90 7.88 3.32
CA GLN A 91 7.92 6.48 3.76
C GLN A 91 7.71 5.53 2.56
N VAL A 92 6.67 5.74 1.76
CA VAL A 92 6.40 4.88 0.59
C VAL A 92 7.51 5.00 -0.47
N LEU A 93 8.04 6.21 -0.70
CA LEU A 93 9.20 6.38 -1.60
C LEU A 93 10.44 5.60 -1.10
N THR A 94 10.65 5.55 0.22
CA THR A 94 11.71 4.73 0.83
C THR A 94 11.48 3.25 0.55
N TYR A 95 10.24 2.78 0.67
CA TYR A 95 9.88 1.40 0.35
C TYR A 95 10.17 1.04 -1.10
N LEU A 96 9.77 1.90 -2.06
CA LEU A 96 10.05 1.70 -3.48
C LEU A 96 11.55 1.60 -3.76
N LYS A 97 12.36 2.45 -3.11
CA LYS A 97 13.82 2.42 -3.26
C LYS A 97 14.42 1.13 -2.71
N LEU A 98 13.98 0.68 -1.53
CA LEU A 98 14.55 -0.48 -0.85
C LEU A 98 14.09 -1.82 -1.44
N SER A 99 12.85 -1.91 -1.94
CA SER A 99 12.32 -3.13 -2.55
C SER A 99 12.67 -3.27 -4.03
N GLY A 100 13.03 -2.18 -4.70
CA GLY A 100 13.17 -2.13 -6.16
C GLY A 100 11.83 -2.05 -6.91
N CYS A 101 10.70 -1.95 -6.21
CA CYS A 101 9.41 -1.71 -6.84
C CYS A 101 9.34 -0.31 -7.45
N LYS A 102 8.64 -0.18 -8.58
CA LYS A 102 8.52 1.08 -9.31
C LYS A 102 7.23 1.85 -9.02
N LEU A 103 6.24 1.19 -8.43
CA LEU A 103 4.92 1.76 -8.14
C LEU A 103 4.50 1.46 -6.70
N GLY A 104 3.98 2.49 -6.02
CA GLY A 104 3.42 2.38 -4.69
C GLY A 104 2.15 3.20 -4.53
N PHE A 105 1.31 2.79 -3.60
CA PHE A 105 0.13 3.51 -3.17
C PHE A 105 0.23 3.86 -1.70
N LEU A 106 -0.18 5.09 -1.38
CA LEU A 106 -0.52 5.51 -0.02
C LEU A 106 -2.03 5.75 0.01
N MET A 107 -2.76 4.96 0.78
CA MET A 107 -4.22 4.95 0.77
C MET A 107 -4.79 5.33 2.12
N ASN A 108 -5.35 6.53 2.24
CA ASN A 108 -6.11 6.93 3.41
C ASN A 108 -7.59 6.55 3.25
N PHE A 109 -8.09 5.66 4.09
CA PHE A 109 -9.50 5.25 4.08
C PHE A 109 -10.41 6.15 4.91
N ASN A 110 -9.85 7.03 5.76
CA ASN A 110 -10.62 7.95 6.58
C ASN A 110 -10.99 9.24 5.83
N VAL A 111 -11.71 9.07 4.72
CA VAL A 111 -12.18 10.13 3.82
C VAL A 111 -13.61 9.82 3.35
N LEU A 112 -14.32 10.83 2.83
CA LEU A 112 -15.68 10.64 2.31
C LEU A 112 -15.72 9.78 1.04
N LYS A 113 -14.69 9.85 0.19
CA LYS A 113 -14.51 8.99 -0.98
C LYS A 113 -13.07 8.51 -1.00
N VAL A 114 -12.84 7.20 -0.99
CA VAL A 114 -11.48 6.64 -0.91
C VAL A 114 -10.56 7.14 -2.03
N VAL A 115 -11.09 7.44 -3.22
CA VAL A 115 -10.31 7.99 -4.34
C VAL A 115 -9.61 9.31 -4.00
N ASP A 116 -10.18 10.13 -3.11
CA ASP A 116 -9.59 11.39 -2.65
C ASP A 116 -8.44 11.13 -1.64
N GLY A 117 -8.41 9.94 -1.03
CA GLY A 117 -7.38 9.48 -0.10
C GLY A 117 -6.26 8.67 -0.75
N ILE A 118 -6.32 8.39 -2.05
CA ILE A 118 -5.30 7.58 -2.76
C ILE A 118 -4.24 8.50 -3.36
N LYS A 119 -2.98 8.30 -2.96
CA LYS A 119 -1.81 8.85 -3.64
C LYS A 119 -1.05 7.76 -4.37
N ARG A 120 -0.88 7.94 -5.68
CA ARG A 120 -0.06 7.07 -6.53
C ARG A 120 1.36 7.64 -6.61
N LEU A 121 2.35 6.82 -6.27
CA LEU A 121 3.76 7.21 -6.20
C LEU A 121 4.60 6.33 -7.13
N VAL A 122 5.46 6.96 -7.94
CA VAL A 122 6.26 6.28 -8.96
C VAL A 122 7.75 6.50 -8.72
N ASN A 123 8.56 5.47 -8.96
CA ASN A 123 10.02 5.48 -8.85
C ASN A 123 10.62 4.88 -10.13
N ASN A 124 10.99 5.75 -11.09
CA ASN A 124 11.55 5.36 -12.39
C ASN A 124 10.71 4.29 -13.13
N LEU A 125 9.38 4.48 -13.13
CA LEU A 125 8.43 3.55 -13.75
C LEU A 125 8.64 3.49 -15.27
#